data_AF-A0A8K0Y3Q7-F1
#
_entry.id   AF-A0A8K0Y3Q7-F1
#
_cell.length_a   1.000
_cell.length_b   1.000
_cell.length_c   1.000
_cell.angle_alpha   90.00
_cell.angle_beta   90.00
_cell.angle_gamma   90.00
#
_symmetry.space_group_name_H-M   'P 1'
#
loop_
_entity.id
_entity.type
_entity.pdbx_description
1 polymer ?
#
loop_
_entity_poly.entity_id
_entity_poly.type
_entity_poly.pdbx_seq_one_letter_code
_entity_poly.pdbx_strand_id
1 'polypeptide(L)'
;MICIIKFQENFDYSFLFESLTGPEELAETSIMGFDPPIVAKCFADRVILHYKNGTSTVIETKDPLSEIKKLLYQVSDQKYRYVGGAVGAIQL
;
A
#
# COMPACT_ATOMS: atom_id res chain seq x y z
N MET A 1 -0.04 20.77 11.16
CA MET A 1 -0.34 19.63 10.26
C MET A 1 -0.91 20.16 8.94
N ILE A 2 -0.05 20.57 7.99
CA ILE A 2 -0.46 21.24 6.73
C ILE A 2 0.10 20.52 5.47
N CYS A 3 1.04 19.57 5.63
CA CYS A 3 1.73 18.96 4.47
C CYS A 3 0.99 17.77 3.81
N ILE A 4 0.07 17.08 4.50
CA ILE A 4 -0.57 15.86 3.98
C ILE A 4 -1.68 16.16 2.97
N ILE A 5 -2.48 17.22 3.23
CA ILE A 5 -3.67 17.56 2.42
C ILE A 5 -3.28 17.81 0.96
N LYS A 6 -2.14 18.44 0.70
CA LYS A 6 -1.68 18.76 -0.66
C LYS A 6 -1.37 17.53 -1.54
N PHE A 7 -1.06 16.38 -0.96
CA PHE A 7 -0.75 15.17 -1.73
C PHE A 7 -1.98 14.34 -2.07
N GLN A 8 -2.97 14.31 -1.18
CA GLN A 8 -4.24 13.62 -1.41
C GLN A 8 -5.00 14.21 -2.63
N GLU A 9 -4.87 15.51 -2.87
CA GLU A 9 -5.48 16.18 -4.03
C GLU A 9 -4.86 15.81 -5.38
N ASN A 10 -3.66 15.21 -5.41
CA ASN A 10 -2.90 14.95 -6.64
C ASN A 10 -2.65 13.47 -6.92
N PHE A 11 -2.92 12.56 -5.98
CA PHE A 11 -2.67 11.13 -6.12
C PHE A 11 -3.83 10.29 -5.57
N ASP A 12 -4.50 9.58 -6.48
CA ASP A 12 -5.64 8.69 -6.18
C ASP A 12 -5.29 7.58 -5.17
N TYR A 13 -4.03 7.16 -5.12
CA TYR A 13 -3.53 6.12 -4.23
C TYR A 13 -2.48 6.71 -3.30
N SER A 14 -2.95 7.39 -2.26
CA SER A 14 -2.10 7.94 -1.21
C SER A 14 -2.60 7.54 0.17
N PHE A 15 -1.68 7.27 1.10
CA PHE A 15 -1.99 6.87 2.47
C PHE A 15 -1.09 7.55 3.48
N LEU A 16 -1.59 7.64 4.70
CA LEU A 16 -0.86 8.07 5.88
C LEU A 16 -1.23 7.13 7.03
N PHE A 17 -0.23 6.52 7.64
CA PHE A 17 -0.38 5.80 8.90
C PHE A 17 0.33 6.57 10.00
N GLU A 18 -0.40 6.89 11.05
CA GLU A 18 0.13 7.53 12.25
C GLU A 18 -0.15 6.62 13.44
N SER A 19 0.88 6.39 14.25
CA SER A 19 0.72 5.63 15.49
C SER A 19 0.46 6.61 16.64
N LEU A 20 -0.80 6.70 17.08
CA LEU A 20 -1.22 7.56 18.19
C LEU A 20 -1.84 6.69 19.29
N THR A 21 -1.27 6.72 20.50
CA THR A 21 -1.80 6.00 21.66
C THR A 21 -3.01 6.73 22.27
N GLY A 22 -3.17 8.03 21.98
CA GLY A 22 -4.26 8.87 22.45
C GLY A 22 -4.25 10.27 21.81
N PRO A 23 -5.28 11.10 22.05
CA PRO A 23 -5.45 12.40 21.39
C PRO A 23 -4.43 13.48 21.80
N GLU A 24 -3.66 13.28 22.87
CA GLU A 24 -2.73 14.28 23.42
C GLU A 24 -1.25 14.02 23.09
N GLU A 25 -0.91 12.90 22.45
CA GLU A 25 0.47 12.57 22.10
C GLU A 25 0.76 12.78 20.61
N LEU A 26 1.93 13.30 20.27
CA LEU A 26 2.42 13.32 18.89
C LEU A 26 2.86 11.89 18.51
N ALA A 27 2.55 11.46 17.29
CA ALA A 27 2.98 10.16 16.80
C ALA A 27 4.52 10.07 16.81
N GLU A 28 5.07 9.02 17.41
CA GLU A 28 6.52 8.75 17.37
C GLU A 28 7.00 8.52 15.92
N THR A 29 6.11 8.03 15.05
CA THR A 29 6.39 7.79 13.64
C THR A 29 5.12 7.92 12.81
N SER A 30 5.21 8.67 11.71
CA SER A 30 4.21 8.69 10.64
C SER A 30 4.81 8.08 9.38
N ILE A 31 4.05 7.21 8.71
CA ILE A 31 4.43 6.57 7.45
C ILE A 31 3.51 7.11 6.36
N MET A 32 4.10 7.63 5.28
CA MET A 32 3.36 8.15 4.14
C MET A 32 3.81 7.45 2.86
N GLY A 33 2.86 7.13 2.00
CA GLY A 33 3.13 6.61 0.66
C GLY A 33 2.12 7.13 -0.35
N PHE A 34 2.57 7.33 -1.58
CA PHE A 34 1.77 7.81 -2.71
C PHE A 34 2.37 7.31 -4.03
N ASP A 35 1.60 7.40 -5.12
CA ASP A 35 2.03 7.09 -6.49
C ASP A 35 2.67 5.69 -6.65
N PRO A 36 1.94 4.62 -6.28
CA PRO A 36 2.47 3.27 -6.34
C PRO A 36 2.72 2.85 -7.81
N PRO A 37 3.79 2.07 -8.09
CA PRO A 37 4.07 1.59 -9.44
C PRO A 37 3.05 0.54 -9.92
N ILE A 38 2.39 -0.16 -8.99
CA ILE A 38 1.40 -1.21 -9.23
C ILE A 38 0.27 -1.04 -8.21
N VAL A 39 -0.98 -1.07 -8.69
CA VAL A 39 -2.19 -1.17 -7.86
C VAL A 39 -2.84 -2.52 -8.13
N ALA A 40 -3.05 -3.30 -7.08
CA ALA A 40 -3.70 -4.60 -7.18
C ALA A 40 -5.14 -4.56 -6.64
N LYS A 41 -6.08 -5.10 -7.42
CA LYS A 41 -7.45 -5.40 -6.98
C LYS A 41 -7.64 -6.91 -6.92
N CYS A 42 -7.97 -7.41 -5.74
CA CYS A 42 -8.08 -8.84 -5.47
C CYS A 42 -9.54 -9.23 -5.29
N PHE A 43 -9.93 -10.32 -5.94
CA PHE A 43 -11.24 -10.97 -5.81
C PHE A 43 -11.02 -12.44 -5.47
N ALA A 44 -12.06 -13.16 -5.05
CA ALA A 44 -11.94 -14.57 -4.67
C ALA A 44 -11.37 -15.48 -5.78
N ASP A 45 -11.54 -15.12 -7.04
CA ASP A 45 -11.17 -15.93 -8.22
C ASP A 45 -10.07 -15.30 -9.10
N ARG A 46 -9.62 -14.07 -8.80
CA ARG A 46 -8.66 -13.37 -9.65
C ARG A 46 -7.94 -12.22 -8.94
N VAL A 47 -6.82 -11.82 -9.51
CA VAL A 47 -6.11 -10.58 -9.19
C VAL A 47 -6.01 -9.73 -10.46
N ILE A 48 -6.34 -8.45 -10.37
CA ILE A 48 -6.15 -7.46 -11.43
C ILE A 48 -5.01 -6.55 -11.01
N LEU A 49 -3.93 -6.50 -11.79
CA LEU A 49 -2.79 -5.62 -11.59
C LEU A 49 -2.90 -4.45 -12.57
N HIS A 50 -2.93 -3.22 -12.06
CA HIS A 50 -2.84 -1.99 -12.83
C HIS A 50 -1.45 -1.38 -12.67
N TYR A 51 -0.78 -1.13 -13.78
CA TYR A 51 0.56 -0.56 -13.81
C TYR A 51 0.50 0.94 -14.10
N LYS A 52 1.50 1.67 -13.62
CA LYS A 52 1.60 3.13 -13.82
C LYS A 52 1.63 3.58 -15.28
N ASN A 53 2.09 2.73 -16.20
CA ASN A 53 2.08 2.99 -17.64
C ASN A 53 0.68 2.85 -18.28
N GLY A 54 -0.36 2.56 -17.50
CA GLY A 54 -1.74 2.38 -17.95
C GLY A 54 -2.10 0.96 -18.39
N THR A 55 -1.16 0.01 -18.40
CA THR A 55 -1.49 -1.38 -18.73
C THR A 55 -2.11 -2.11 -17.54
N SER A 56 -2.82 -3.19 -17.83
CA SER A 56 -3.37 -4.07 -16.81
C SER A 56 -3.25 -5.54 -17.17
N THR A 57 -3.06 -6.39 -16.16
CA THR A 57 -3.01 -7.85 -16.31
C THR A 57 -4.01 -8.49 -15.34
N VAL A 58 -4.64 -9.57 -15.78
CA VAL A 58 -5.52 -10.40 -14.95
C VAL A 58 -4.84 -11.75 -14.70
N ILE A 59 -4.83 -12.17 -13.44
CA ILE A 59 -4.31 -13.47 -12.99
C ILE A 59 -5.48 -14.22 -12.38
N GLU A 60 -5.92 -15.30 -13.02
CA GLU A 60 -6.90 -16.23 -12.42
C GLU A 60 -6.24 -17.02 -11.29
N THR A 61 -6.86 -17.03 -10.12
CA THR A 61 -6.31 -17.70 -8.94
C THR A 61 -7.39 -17.97 -7.92
N LYS A 62 -7.24 -19.04 -7.14
CA LYS A 62 -8.10 -19.30 -5.96
C LYS A 62 -7.48 -18.77 -4.66
N ASP A 63 -6.26 -18.22 -4.73
CA ASP A 63 -5.53 -17.65 -3.61
C ASP A 63 -4.87 -16.33 -4.01
N PRO A 64 -5.62 -15.22 -3.92
CA PRO A 64 -5.12 -13.89 -4.27
C PRO A 64 -3.95 -13.42 -3.42
N LEU A 65 -3.92 -13.79 -2.13
CA LEU A 65 -2.87 -13.36 -1.21
C LEU A 65 -1.52 -13.98 -1.59
N SER A 66 -1.52 -15.23 -2.02
CA SER A 66 -0.30 -15.88 -2.55
C SER A 66 0.22 -15.19 -3.81
N GLU A 67 -0.65 -14.71 -4.71
CA GLU A 67 -0.22 -13.96 -5.89
C GLU A 67 0.39 -12.60 -5.51
N ILE A 68 -0.22 -11.87 -4.57
CA ILE A 68 0.34 -10.60 -4.08
C ILE A 68 1.71 -10.82 -3.44
N LYS A 69 1.88 -11.89 -2.66
CA LYS A 69 3.16 -12.18 -1.99
C LYS A 69 4.31 -12.36 -2.97
N LYS A 70 4.06 -12.88 -4.18
CA LYS A 70 5.09 -13.03 -5.23
C LYS A 70 5.60 -11.69 -5.78
N LEU A 71 4.81 -10.62 -5.64
CA LEU A 71 5.18 -9.26 -6.08
C LEU A 71 6.04 -8.53 -5.04
N LEU A 72 6.12 -9.04 -3.81
CA LEU A 72 6.83 -8.41 -2.72
C LEU A 72 8.30 -8.85 -2.68
N TYR A 73 9.19 -7.88 -2.55
CA TYR A 73 10.61 -8.14 -2.33
C TYR A 73 10.88 -8.45 -0.86
N GLN A 74 11.87 -9.30 -0.60
CA GLN A 74 12.36 -9.50 0.76
C GLN A 74 13.36 -8.41 1.14
N VAL A 75 13.22 -7.87 2.35
CA VAL A 75 14.10 -6.86 2.91
C VAL A 75 14.97 -7.54 3.96
N SER A 76 16.30 -7.52 3.76
CA SER A 76 17.27 -8.13 4.67
C SER A 76 17.64 -7.23 5.85
N ASP A 77 17.65 -5.91 5.66
CA ASP A 77 17.93 -4.93 6.71
C ASP A 77 16.64 -4.48 7.40
N GLN A 78 16.47 -4.87 8.66
CA GLN A 78 15.28 -4.57 9.48
C GLN A 78 15.50 -3.37 10.41
N LYS A 79 16.53 -2.55 10.17
CA LYS A 79 16.81 -1.36 10.97
C LYS A 79 15.65 -0.35 11.02
N TYR A 80 14.83 -0.29 9.97
CA TYR A 80 13.67 0.60 9.89
C TYR A 80 12.36 -0.20 10.00
N ARG A 81 11.36 0.36 10.70
CA ARG A 81 10.05 -0.30 10.93
C ARG A 81 9.25 -0.51 9.65
N TYR A 82 9.43 0.34 8.65
CA TYR A 82 8.79 0.23 7.33
C TYR A 82 9.71 0.79 6.25
N VAL A 83 9.94 0.03 5.18
CA VAL A 83 10.80 0.43 4.05
C VAL A 83 10.08 0.30 2.70
N GLY A 84 8.75 0.19 2.73
CA GLY A 84 7.93 -0.07 1.55
C GLY A 84 7.35 -1.49 1.50
N GLY A 85 6.36 -1.68 0.64
CA GLY A 85 5.63 -2.94 0.46
C GLY A 85 4.21 -2.71 -0.02
N ALA A 86 3.39 -3.76 -0.06
CA ALA A 86 1.97 -3.63 -0.33
C ALA A 86 1.25 -2.99 0.87
N VAL A 87 0.37 -2.03 0.57
CA VAL A 87 -0.49 -1.35 1.54
C VAL A 87 -1.89 -1.28 0.95
N GLY A 88 -2.90 -1.59 1.76
CA GLY A 88 -4.29 -1.57 1.35
C GLY A 88 -5.21 -2.14 2.42
N ALA A 89 -6.49 -2.23 2.09
CA ALA A 89 -7.50 -2.86 2.93
C ALA A 89 -7.81 -4.27 2.42
N ILE A 90 -8.07 -5.20 3.34
CA ILE A 90 -8.63 -6.51 3.06
C ILE A 90 -10.06 -6.49 3.58
N GLN A 91 -11.02 -6.72 2.69
CA GLN A 91 -12.41 -6.95 3.07
C GLN A 91 -12.64 -8.46 3.13
N LEU A 92 -12.89 -8.96 4.35
CA LEU A 92 -13.18 -10.37 4.63
C LEU A 92 -14.67 -10.66 4.45
#